data_AF-A0A2N5G5W7-F1
#
_entry.id   AF-A0A2N5G5W7-F1
#
_cell.length_a   1.000
_cell.length_b   1.000
_cell.length_c   1.000
_cell.angle_alpha   90.00
_cell.angle_beta   90.00
_cell.angle_gamma   90.00
#
_symmetry.space_group_name_H-M   'P 1'
#
loop_
_entity.id
_entity.type
_entity.pdbx_description
1 polymer ?
#
loop_
_entity_poly.entity_id
_entity_poly.type
_entity_poly.pdbx_seq_one_letter_code
_entity_poly.pdbx_strand_id
1 'polypeptide(L)'
;MKRIILSVLPLLLLGFGMYFVILYAEDFQQKKQTYEVNNMRQVEQKTTVNEQKYQPALDATLKFLAIPEGYELKDVRSGKHNEFDVWVFRYEKSTRENNGLGGEHYSFTVDQDSHKILGITWMDQRFASVQQLPSEKRTEELVKSFLNWTQPGLFDRLENHWIRPHDEVITINGKKVTITGMKYKCYLPDEDTWAWVIVGPDEKIITFEQGIKWKGGRVTEKWLHDNWLETGNTTNQL
;
A
#
# COMPACT_ATOMS: atom_id res chain seq x y z
N MET A 1 -29.49 30.13 -82.10
CA MET A 1 -30.41 30.47 -80.99
C MET A 1 -29.94 29.80 -79.71
N LYS A 2 -29.98 30.55 -78.60
CA LYS A 2 -29.76 30.18 -77.19
C LYS A 2 -28.30 30.14 -76.68
N ARG A 3 -28.14 30.94 -75.61
CA ARG A 3 -26.95 31.24 -74.80
C ARG A 3 -26.61 30.09 -73.86
N ILE A 4 -25.33 29.87 -73.55
CA ILE A 4 -24.89 29.19 -72.33
C ILE A 4 -24.06 30.19 -71.51
N ILE A 5 -24.51 30.39 -70.28
CA ILE A 5 -23.90 31.19 -69.22
C ILE A 5 -22.80 30.33 -68.60
N LEU A 6 -21.55 30.80 -68.59
CA LEU A 6 -20.53 30.28 -67.67
C LEU A 6 -20.42 31.25 -66.50
N SER A 7 -20.77 30.75 -65.32
CA SER A 7 -20.66 31.39 -64.02
C SER A 7 -19.20 31.53 -63.61
N VAL A 8 -18.89 32.68 -63.03
CA VAL A 8 -17.63 33.04 -62.37
C VAL A 8 -17.82 32.86 -60.85
N LEU A 9 -16.73 32.43 -60.17
CA LEU A 9 -16.42 32.49 -58.71
C LEU A 9 -16.95 31.38 -57.76
N PRO A 10 -16.29 31.09 -56.60
CA PRO A 10 -14.88 31.28 -56.20
C PRO A 10 -14.20 30.03 -55.57
N LEU A 11 -12.87 29.91 -55.77
CA LEU A 11 -11.96 29.29 -54.79
C LEU A 11 -12.00 30.10 -53.49
N LEU A 12 -12.71 29.67 -52.44
CA LEU A 12 -12.61 30.29 -51.10
C LEU A 12 -13.01 29.37 -49.95
N LEU A 13 -13.11 28.05 -50.16
CA LEU A 13 -13.55 27.10 -49.13
C LEU A 13 -12.46 26.18 -48.57
N LEU A 14 -11.25 26.18 -49.12
CA LEU A 14 -10.16 25.30 -48.65
C LEU A 14 -9.27 25.93 -47.56
N GLY A 15 -9.26 27.26 -47.41
CA GLY A 15 -8.41 27.94 -46.42
C GLY A 15 -8.97 27.91 -44.99
N PHE A 16 -10.30 27.98 -44.83
CA PHE A 16 -10.93 28.08 -43.51
C PHE A 16 -10.94 26.75 -42.73
N GLY A 17 -11.13 25.63 -43.43
CA GLY A 17 -11.13 24.29 -42.80
C GLY A 17 -9.75 23.90 -42.28
N MET A 18 -8.69 24.22 -43.02
CA MET A 18 -7.31 23.84 -42.63
C MET A 18 -6.82 24.66 -41.43
N TYR A 19 -7.21 25.94 -41.32
CA TYR A 19 -6.85 26.80 -40.19
C TYR A 19 -7.53 26.33 -38.89
N PHE A 20 -8.80 25.90 -38.96
CA PHE A 20 -9.52 25.34 -37.81
C PHE A 20 -8.91 24.02 -37.31
N VAL A 21 -8.45 23.16 -38.21
CA VAL A 21 -7.82 21.88 -37.85
C VAL A 21 -6.47 22.10 -37.17
N ILE A 22 -5.68 23.08 -37.63
CA ILE A 22 -4.38 23.42 -37.03
C ILE A 22 -4.57 23.98 -35.62
N LEU A 23 -5.49 24.93 -35.42
CA LEU A 23 -5.76 25.51 -34.10
C LEU A 23 -6.29 24.46 -33.10
N TYR A 24 -7.12 23.52 -33.54
CA TYR A 24 -7.58 22.41 -32.70
C TYR A 24 -6.46 21.44 -32.33
N ALA A 25 -5.56 21.15 -33.27
CA ALA A 25 -4.42 20.28 -33.01
C ALA A 25 -3.44 20.91 -32.01
N GLU A 26 -3.19 22.22 -32.11
CA GLU A 26 -2.32 22.96 -31.19
C GLU A 26 -2.92 23.01 -29.77
N ASP A 27 -4.21 23.33 -29.62
CA ASP A 27 -4.89 23.32 -28.31
C ASP A 27 -4.91 21.91 -27.68
N PHE A 28 -5.07 20.86 -28.50
CA PHE A 28 -5.01 19.48 -28.02
C PHE A 28 -3.60 19.09 -27.56
N GLN A 29 -2.55 19.46 -28.30
CA GLN A 29 -1.16 19.21 -27.88
C GLN A 29 -0.81 20.00 -26.62
N GLN A 30 -1.24 21.26 -26.52
CA GLN A 30 -1.00 22.09 -25.34
C GLN A 30 -1.72 21.55 -24.10
N LYS A 31 -2.97 21.07 -24.25
CA LYS A 31 -3.72 20.40 -23.17
C LYS A 31 -3.08 19.09 -22.75
N LYS A 32 -2.61 18.27 -23.71
CA LYS A 32 -1.90 17.02 -23.41
C LYS A 32 -0.59 17.27 -22.68
N GLN A 33 0.21 18.23 -23.14
CA GLN A 33 1.46 18.61 -22.50
C GLN A 33 1.23 19.21 -21.10
N THR A 34 0.19 20.02 -20.93
CA THR A 34 -0.19 20.57 -19.61
C THR A 34 -0.67 19.46 -18.66
N TYR A 35 -1.43 18.49 -19.17
CA TYR A 35 -1.85 17.31 -18.40
C TYR A 35 -0.65 16.47 -17.97
N GLU A 36 0.27 16.15 -18.89
CA GLU A 36 1.49 15.39 -18.59
C GLU A 36 2.42 16.13 -17.62
N VAL A 37 2.59 17.44 -17.77
CA VAL A 37 3.39 18.27 -16.84
C VAL A 37 2.75 18.37 -15.46
N ASN A 38 1.43 18.51 -15.37
CA ASN A 38 0.72 18.51 -14.11
C ASN A 38 0.75 17.13 -13.43
N ASN A 39 0.66 16.06 -14.21
CA ASN A 39 0.77 14.69 -13.70
C ASN A 39 2.21 14.40 -13.23
N MET A 40 3.23 14.88 -13.94
CA MET A 40 4.63 14.81 -13.49
C MET A 40 4.89 15.63 -12.21
N ARG A 41 4.31 16.83 -12.08
CA ARG A 41 4.40 17.63 -10.84
C ARG A 41 3.66 17.00 -9.67
N GLN A 42 2.55 16.31 -9.91
CA GLN A 42 1.82 15.55 -8.89
C GLN A 42 2.61 14.30 -8.45
N VAL A 43 3.34 13.66 -9.38
CA VAL A 43 4.24 12.54 -9.08
C VAL A 43 5.52 12.99 -8.36
N GLU A 44 5.99 14.22 -8.57
CA GLU A 44 7.14 14.82 -7.87
C GLU A 44 6.80 15.44 -6.50
N GLN A 45 5.53 15.70 -6.18
CA GLN A 45 5.11 16.03 -4.81
C GLN A 45 4.99 14.77 -3.95
N LYS A 46 6.08 14.01 -3.88
CA LYS A 46 6.29 13.03 -2.82
C LYS A 46 6.46 13.82 -1.53
N THR A 47 5.38 14.06 -0.79
CA THR A 47 5.37 14.72 0.53
C THR A 47 6.39 14.05 1.42
N THR A 48 7.60 14.58 1.44
CA THR A 48 8.70 14.02 2.21
C THR A 48 8.47 14.52 3.63
N VAL A 49 7.89 13.66 4.46
CA VAL A 49 7.75 13.93 5.89
C VAL A 49 9.15 14.24 6.42
N ASN A 50 9.28 15.30 7.22
CA ASN A 50 10.55 15.65 7.85
C ASN A 50 11.04 14.47 8.73
N GLU A 51 12.21 13.94 8.41
CA GLU A 51 12.86 12.83 9.11
C GLU A 51 12.93 13.02 10.63
N GLN A 52 13.20 14.24 11.09
CA GLN A 52 13.25 14.56 12.52
C GLN A 52 11.93 14.27 13.25
N LYS A 53 10.79 14.23 12.54
CA LYS A 53 9.49 13.92 13.12
C LYS A 53 9.25 12.43 13.31
N TYR A 54 9.69 11.58 12.36
CA TYR A 54 9.43 10.14 12.43
C TYR A 54 10.58 9.34 13.03
N GLN A 55 11.80 9.90 13.07
CA GLN A 55 13.00 9.19 13.52
C GLN A 55 12.86 8.59 14.93
N PRO A 56 12.28 9.29 15.93
CA PRO A 56 12.09 8.69 17.26
C PRO A 56 11.23 7.43 17.25
N ALA A 57 10.14 7.44 16.45
CA ALA A 57 9.25 6.30 16.30
C ALA A 57 9.94 5.14 15.56
N LEU A 58 10.73 5.47 14.53
CA LEU A 58 11.55 4.51 13.80
C LEU A 58 12.57 3.82 14.72
N ASP A 59 13.37 4.60 15.43
CA ASP A 59 14.41 4.09 16.35
C ASP A 59 13.81 3.24 17.48
N ALA A 60 12.67 3.65 18.02
CA ALA A 60 11.96 2.87 19.04
C ALA A 60 11.48 1.52 18.47
N THR A 61 10.95 1.52 17.25
CA THR A 61 10.39 0.33 16.60
C THR A 61 11.48 -0.67 16.22
N LEU A 62 12.62 -0.19 15.71
CA LEU A 62 13.74 -1.04 15.29
C LEU A 62 14.47 -1.74 16.45
N LYS A 63 14.13 -1.43 17.71
CA LYS A 63 14.56 -2.24 18.86
C LYS A 63 13.87 -3.60 18.92
N PHE A 64 12.67 -3.70 18.33
CA PHE A 64 11.83 -4.89 18.39
C PHE A 64 11.70 -5.59 17.04
N LEU A 65 11.79 -4.83 15.94
CA LEU A 65 11.67 -5.35 14.58
C LEU A 65 13.03 -5.39 13.88
N ALA A 66 13.27 -6.48 13.16
CA ALA A 66 14.38 -6.58 12.23
C ALA A 66 13.88 -6.33 10.81
N ILE A 67 14.47 -5.34 10.12
CA ILE A 67 14.22 -5.14 8.69
C ILE A 67 14.84 -6.33 7.94
N PRO A 68 14.09 -6.97 7.01
CA PRO A 68 14.64 -8.06 6.23
C PRO A 68 15.88 -7.64 5.42
N GLU A 69 16.84 -8.55 5.29
CA GLU A 69 18.04 -8.30 4.50
C GLU A 69 17.68 -7.94 3.05
N GLY A 70 18.37 -6.93 2.51
CA GLY A 70 18.15 -6.44 1.15
C GLY A 70 17.00 -5.46 1.00
N TYR A 71 16.31 -5.10 2.09
CA TYR A 71 15.26 -4.06 2.08
C TYR A 71 15.78 -2.73 2.61
N GLU A 72 15.44 -1.63 1.93
CA GLU A 72 15.82 -0.26 2.27
C GLU A 72 14.60 0.64 2.44
N LEU A 73 14.69 1.64 3.32
CA LEU A 73 13.59 2.58 3.57
C LEU A 73 13.31 3.39 2.29
N LYS A 74 12.11 3.24 1.75
CA LYS A 74 11.69 3.87 0.50
C LYS A 74 10.79 5.08 0.73
N ASP A 75 9.91 5.00 1.71
CA ASP A 75 8.91 6.03 1.97
C ASP A 75 8.44 6.03 3.42
N VAL A 76 8.09 7.22 3.91
CA VAL A 76 7.43 7.40 5.20
C VAL A 76 6.23 8.32 5.01
N ARG A 77 5.09 7.92 5.55
CA ARG A 77 3.83 8.67 5.46
C ARG A 77 3.23 8.84 6.84
N SER A 78 2.52 9.96 7.05
CA SER A 78 1.58 10.09 8.16
C SER A 78 0.18 9.70 7.72
N GLY A 79 -0.62 9.18 8.63
CA GLY A 79 -2.03 8.94 8.41
C GLY A 79 -2.80 8.81 9.71
N LYS A 80 -4.05 8.35 9.62
CA LYS A 80 -4.88 7.97 10.76
C LYS A 80 -5.10 6.45 10.78
N HIS A 81 -5.06 5.84 11.95
CA HIS A 81 -5.54 4.48 12.18
C HIS A 81 -6.63 4.53 13.24
N ASN A 82 -7.87 4.48 12.81
CA ASN A 82 -9.02 4.99 13.57
C ASN A 82 -8.83 6.49 13.87
N GLU A 83 -8.72 6.89 15.14
CA GLU A 83 -8.57 8.31 15.55
C GLU A 83 -7.11 8.70 15.84
N PHE A 84 -6.22 7.71 15.87
CA PHE A 84 -4.81 7.87 16.23
C PHE A 84 -3.97 8.29 15.04
N ASP A 85 -3.06 9.24 15.24
CA ASP A 85 -2.05 9.58 14.24
C ASP A 85 -1.02 8.47 14.16
N VAL A 86 -0.67 8.07 12.94
CA VAL A 86 0.28 6.99 12.69
C VAL A 86 1.38 7.41 11.73
N TRP A 87 2.55 6.78 11.89
CA TRP A 87 3.57 6.70 10.86
C TRP A 87 3.45 5.37 10.13
N VAL A 88 3.57 5.41 8.80
CA VAL A 88 3.62 4.24 7.93
C VAL A 88 4.97 4.25 7.22
N PHE A 89 5.77 3.23 7.48
CA PHE A 89 7.09 3.05 6.91
C PHE A 89 7.02 1.99 5.82
N ARG A 90 7.53 2.30 4.63
CA ARG A 90 7.66 1.35 3.53
C ARG A 90 9.12 1.14 3.20
N TYR A 91 9.52 -0.13 3.22
CA TYR A 91 10.79 -0.63 2.75
C TYR A 91 10.56 -1.46 1.50
N GLU A 92 11.48 -1.37 0.54
CA GLU A 92 11.46 -2.16 -0.68
C GLU A 92 12.84 -2.75 -0.96
N LYS A 93 12.95 -3.69 -1.89
CA LYS A 93 14.24 -4.30 -2.21
C LYS A 93 15.18 -3.26 -2.81
N SER A 94 16.43 -3.26 -2.36
CA SER A 94 17.50 -2.42 -2.90
C SER A 94 17.83 -2.74 -4.37
N THR A 95 17.57 -3.99 -4.79
CA THR A 95 17.70 -4.42 -6.20
C THR A 95 16.65 -3.79 -7.13
N ARG A 96 15.58 -3.21 -6.55
CA ARG A 96 14.41 -2.66 -7.24
C ARG A 96 13.54 -3.67 -7.97
N GLU A 97 13.85 -4.95 -7.86
CA GLU A 97 13.07 -6.03 -8.46
C GLU A 97 11.73 -6.16 -7.75
N ASN A 98 10.65 -6.22 -8.53
CA ASN A 98 9.27 -6.36 -8.04
C ASN A 98 8.82 -5.31 -7.02
N ASN A 99 9.49 -4.16 -6.94
CA ASN A 99 9.09 -3.05 -6.05
C ASN A 99 7.78 -2.38 -6.52
N GLY A 100 7.27 -1.46 -5.69
CA GLY A 100 6.06 -0.68 -5.99
C GLY A 100 4.79 -1.33 -5.45
N LEU A 101 3.65 -0.72 -5.77
CA LEU A 101 2.34 -1.17 -5.29
C LEU A 101 1.98 -2.53 -5.88
N GLY A 102 1.47 -3.41 -5.01
CA GLY A 102 1.16 -4.80 -5.32
C GLY A 102 2.40 -5.69 -5.46
N GLY A 103 3.59 -5.15 -5.29
CA GLY A 103 4.87 -5.86 -5.37
C GLY A 103 5.44 -6.28 -4.03
N GLU A 104 6.73 -6.61 -4.02
CA GLU A 104 7.48 -6.99 -2.83
C GLU A 104 7.83 -5.78 -1.96
N HIS A 105 7.54 -5.87 -0.67
CA HIS A 105 7.80 -4.81 0.29
C HIS A 105 7.80 -5.36 1.73
N TYR A 106 8.50 -4.65 2.61
CA TYR A 106 8.33 -4.75 4.05
C TYR A 106 7.75 -3.42 4.53
N SER A 107 6.67 -3.44 5.28
CA SER A 107 6.05 -2.20 5.77
C SER A 107 5.55 -2.36 7.17
N PHE A 108 5.54 -1.28 7.93
CA PHE A 108 4.95 -1.27 9.26
C PHE A 108 4.30 0.07 9.57
N THR A 109 3.29 0.00 10.43
CA THR A 109 2.53 1.13 10.91
C THR A 109 2.69 1.22 12.42
N VAL A 110 2.98 2.42 12.92
CA VAL A 110 3.17 2.68 14.35
C VAL A 110 2.40 3.92 14.75
N ASP A 111 1.89 3.93 15.98
CA ASP A 111 1.31 5.11 16.60
C ASP A 111 2.38 6.22 16.78
N GLN A 112 2.05 7.47 16.46
CA GLN A 112 3.02 8.57 16.52
C GLN A 112 3.45 8.92 17.95
N ASP A 113 2.58 8.73 18.94
CA ASP A 113 2.83 9.17 20.31
C ASP A 113 3.46 8.07 21.17
N SER A 114 2.85 6.88 21.16
CA SER A 114 3.26 5.73 21.98
C SER A 114 4.29 4.84 21.30
N HIS A 115 4.51 5.01 19.99
CA HIS A 115 5.33 4.13 19.14
C HIS A 115 4.86 2.67 19.14
N LYS A 116 3.61 2.40 19.56
CA LYS A 116 3.00 1.08 19.53
C LYS A 116 2.93 0.59 18.08
N ILE A 117 3.42 -0.62 17.82
CA ILE A 117 3.36 -1.25 16.49
C ILE A 117 1.91 -1.67 16.23
N LEU A 118 1.24 -1.00 15.30
CA LEU A 118 -0.16 -1.30 14.93
C LEU A 118 -0.24 -2.34 13.81
N GLY A 119 0.81 -2.46 13.01
CA GLY A 119 0.96 -3.62 12.15
C GLY A 119 2.30 -3.67 11.43
N ILE A 120 2.60 -4.84 10.89
CA ILE A 120 3.73 -5.13 10.00
C ILE A 120 3.21 -5.99 8.84
N THR A 121 3.81 -5.88 7.66
CA THR A 121 3.63 -6.83 6.59
C THR A 121 4.92 -7.03 5.82
N TRP A 122 5.18 -8.26 5.39
CA TRP A 122 6.30 -8.65 4.56
C TRP A 122 5.80 -9.42 3.36
N MET A 123 5.59 -8.70 2.27
CA MET A 123 5.19 -9.25 0.99
C MET A 123 6.45 -9.61 0.21
N ASP A 124 6.76 -10.90 0.09
CA ASP A 124 7.98 -11.38 -0.59
C ASP A 124 7.73 -12.74 -1.25
N GLN A 125 8.28 -12.93 -2.44
CA GLN A 125 8.11 -14.16 -3.23
C GLN A 125 8.58 -15.41 -2.49
N ARG A 126 9.46 -15.28 -1.48
CA ARG A 126 9.89 -16.38 -0.64
C ARG A 126 8.76 -17.04 0.14
N PHE A 127 7.57 -16.43 0.24
CA PHE A 127 6.42 -17.00 0.92
C PHE A 127 5.42 -17.66 -0.02
N ALA A 128 5.81 -17.90 -1.28
CA ALA A 128 4.96 -18.58 -2.26
C ALA A 128 4.43 -19.92 -1.73
N SER A 129 3.17 -20.23 -2.08
CA SER A 129 2.32 -21.29 -1.50
C SER A 129 2.85 -22.73 -1.57
N VAL A 130 3.99 -22.99 -2.21
CA VAL A 130 4.59 -24.32 -2.36
C VAL A 130 5.33 -24.81 -1.11
N GLN A 131 5.54 -23.93 -0.13
CA GLN A 131 6.31 -24.25 1.08
C GLN A 131 5.42 -24.76 2.22
N GLN A 132 6.01 -25.55 3.11
CA GLN A 132 5.30 -26.10 4.26
C GLN A 132 4.99 -25.00 5.29
N LEU A 133 3.72 -24.91 5.68
CA LEU A 133 3.27 -24.01 6.75
C LEU A 133 3.45 -24.66 8.13
N PRO A 134 3.63 -23.86 9.20
CA PRO A 134 3.56 -24.36 10.56
C PRO A 134 2.18 -24.94 10.87
N SER A 135 2.12 -25.87 11.82
CA SER A 135 0.85 -26.37 12.36
C SER A 135 0.12 -25.26 13.14
N GLU A 136 -1.18 -25.45 13.42
CA GLU A 136 -1.96 -24.50 14.24
C GLU A 136 -1.31 -24.27 15.61
N LYS A 137 -0.94 -25.36 16.31
CA LYS A 137 -0.25 -25.28 17.61
C LYS A 137 1.08 -24.54 17.50
N ARG A 138 1.89 -24.84 16.49
CA ARG A 138 3.19 -24.18 16.31
C ARG A 138 3.01 -22.70 15.98
N THR A 139 1.98 -22.37 15.22
CA THR A 139 1.60 -20.98 14.90
C THR A 139 1.27 -20.22 16.17
N GLU A 140 0.43 -20.77 17.05
CA GLU A 140 0.09 -20.13 18.33
C GLU A 140 1.32 -19.86 19.21
N GLU A 141 2.24 -20.82 19.32
CA GLU A 141 3.51 -20.65 20.05
C GLU A 141 4.36 -19.49 19.48
N LEU A 142 4.47 -19.41 18.16
CA LEU A 142 5.21 -18.36 17.47
C LEU A 142 4.54 -16.99 17.65
N VAL A 143 3.21 -16.94 17.57
CA VAL A 143 2.42 -15.73 17.80
C VAL A 143 2.59 -15.24 19.23
N LYS A 144 2.50 -16.14 20.23
CA LYS A 144 2.75 -15.80 21.63
C LYS A 144 4.15 -15.24 21.83
N SER A 145 5.17 -15.89 21.27
CA SER A 145 6.56 -15.43 21.34
C SER A 145 6.73 -14.03 20.73
N PHE A 146 6.21 -13.82 19.52
CA PHE A 146 6.28 -12.54 18.82
C PHE A 146 5.57 -11.41 19.58
N LEU A 147 4.37 -11.65 20.10
CA LEU A 147 3.63 -10.63 20.84
C LEU A 147 4.24 -10.37 22.22
N ASN A 148 4.78 -11.38 22.91
CA ASN A 148 5.49 -11.16 24.17
C ASN A 148 6.77 -10.32 23.98
N TRP A 149 7.44 -10.46 22.83
CA TRP A 149 8.62 -9.67 22.51
C TRP A 149 8.27 -8.23 22.12
N THR A 150 7.30 -8.06 21.23
CA THR A 150 6.99 -6.75 20.64
C THR A 150 6.03 -5.92 21.50
N GLN A 151 5.07 -6.58 22.16
CA GLN A 151 3.99 -5.94 22.92
C GLN A 151 3.57 -6.79 24.13
N PRO A 152 4.40 -6.81 25.18
CA PRO A 152 4.15 -7.62 26.37
C PRO A 152 2.73 -7.46 26.92
N GLY A 153 2.09 -8.59 27.23
CA GLY A 153 0.73 -8.64 27.79
C GLY A 153 -0.41 -8.58 26.76
N LEU A 154 -0.13 -8.26 25.48
CA LEU A 154 -1.17 -8.28 24.45
C LEU A 154 -1.73 -9.70 24.24
N PHE A 155 -0.86 -10.71 24.15
CA PHE A 155 -1.29 -12.09 23.90
C PHE A 155 -2.29 -12.61 24.95
N ASP A 156 -2.06 -12.30 26.23
CA ASP A 156 -2.89 -12.80 27.34
C ASP A 156 -4.29 -12.19 27.37
N ARG A 157 -4.51 -11.08 26.63
CA ARG A 157 -5.81 -10.40 26.50
C ARG A 157 -6.57 -10.82 25.24
N LEU A 158 -5.95 -11.60 24.35
CA LEU A 158 -6.56 -12.00 23.09
C LEU A 158 -7.42 -13.25 23.26
N GLU A 159 -8.60 -13.22 22.66
CA GLU A 159 -9.44 -14.40 22.46
C GLU A 159 -9.16 -14.98 21.07
N ASN A 160 -8.61 -16.19 21.02
CA ASN A 160 -8.43 -16.90 19.75
C ASN A 160 -9.78 -17.21 19.12
N HIS A 161 -9.94 -16.82 17.85
CA HIS A 161 -11.13 -17.14 17.08
C HIS A 161 -10.90 -18.30 16.10
N TRP A 162 -9.76 -18.32 15.39
CA TRP A 162 -9.34 -19.46 14.57
C TRP A 162 -7.88 -19.33 14.14
N ILE A 163 -7.28 -20.47 13.77
CA ILE A 163 -5.96 -20.56 13.15
C ILE A 163 -6.09 -21.32 11.83
N ARG A 164 -5.87 -20.67 10.69
CA ARG A 164 -6.07 -21.28 9.35
C ARG A 164 -5.16 -20.66 8.28
N PRO A 165 -4.88 -21.37 7.17
CA PRO A 165 -4.18 -20.78 6.03
C PRO A 165 -4.89 -19.52 5.51
N HIS A 166 -4.12 -18.51 5.14
CA HIS A 166 -4.56 -17.25 4.57
C HIS A 166 -3.63 -16.88 3.41
N ASP A 167 -4.23 -16.50 2.29
CA ASP A 167 -3.53 -16.13 1.07
C ASP A 167 -3.48 -14.61 0.91
N GLU A 168 -2.34 -14.12 0.41
CA GLU A 168 -2.17 -12.79 -0.16
C GLU A 168 -1.62 -12.92 -1.57
N VAL A 169 -1.79 -11.90 -2.41
CA VAL A 169 -1.35 -11.91 -3.80
C VAL A 169 -0.40 -10.75 -4.04
N ILE A 170 0.77 -11.07 -4.59
CA ILE A 170 1.80 -10.10 -4.98
C ILE A 170 2.11 -10.25 -6.47
N THR A 171 2.70 -9.22 -7.07
CA THR A 171 3.10 -9.19 -8.48
C THR A 171 4.60 -9.37 -8.60
N ILE A 172 5.02 -10.47 -9.22
CA ILE A 172 6.42 -10.82 -9.50
C ILE A 172 6.62 -10.85 -11.01
N ASN A 173 7.50 -10.00 -11.54
CA ASN A 173 7.77 -9.88 -12.97
C ASN A 173 6.49 -9.75 -13.81
N GLY A 174 5.53 -8.94 -13.33
CA GLY A 174 4.23 -8.71 -13.97
C GLY A 174 3.21 -9.85 -13.84
N LYS A 175 3.51 -10.91 -13.07
CA LYS A 175 2.61 -12.05 -12.85
C LYS A 175 2.15 -12.10 -11.40
N LYS A 176 0.88 -12.44 -11.19
CA LYS A 176 0.33 -12.66 -9.85
C LYS A 176 0.89 -13.94 -9.26
N VAL A 177 1.40 -13.86 -8.04
CA VAL A 177 1.91 -14.96 -7.24
C VAL A 177 1.18 -14.95 -5.90
N THR A 178 0.65 -16.10 -5.51
CA THR A 178 0.04 -16.28 -4.19
C THR A 178 1.12 -16.59 -3.17
N ILE A 179 1.13 -15.82 -2.09
CA ILE A 179 1.86 -16.15 -0.87
C ILE A 179 0.88 -16.63 0.18
N THR A 180 1.27 -17.60 0.99
CA THR A 180 0.38 -18.21 1.98
C THR A 180 1.06 -18.25 3.34
N GLY A 181 0.29 -17.96 4.39
CA GLY A 181 0.72 -18.15 5.77
C GLY A 181 -0.40 -18.71 6.65
N MET A 182 -0.06 -19.19 7.83
CA MET A 182 -1.00 -19.60 8.86
C MET A 182 -1.43 -18.40 9.69
N LYS A 183 -2.68 -18.00 9.58
CA LYS A 183 -3.24 -16.83 10.26
C LYS A 183 -3.90 -17.20 11.57
N TYR A 184 -3.38 -16.64 12.65
CA TYR A 184 -3.99 -16.61 13.99
C TYR A 184 -4.86 -15.36 14.07
N LYS A 185 -6.19 -15.53 13.99
CA LYS A 185 -7.15 -14.43 14.11
C LYS A 185 -7.74 -14.41 15.51
N CYS A 186 -7.75 -13.24 16.11
CA CYS A 186 -8.18 -13.05 17.49
C CYS A 186 -8.98 -11.77 17.69
N TYR A 187 -9.77 -11.77 18.75
CA TYR A 187 -10.54 -10.63 19.21
C TYR A 187 -9.94 -10.12 20.52
N LEU A 188 -10.00 -8.80 20.73
CA LEU A 188 -9.55 -8.13 21.93
C LEU A 188 -10.78 -7.49 22.62
N PRO A 189 -11.40 -8.19 23.59
CA PRO A 189 -12.69 -7.78 24.16
C PRO A 189 -12.69 -6.39 24.79
N ASP A 190 -11.64 -6.05 25.54
CA ASP A 190 -11.54 -4.78 26.27
C ASP A 190 -11.56 -3.55 25.34
N GLU A 191 -11.14 -3.72 24.09
CA GLU A 191 -11.00 -2.64 23.11
C GLU A 191 -12.04 -2.73 21.98
N ASP A 192 -12.87 -3.78 21.96
CA ASP A 192 -13.78 -4.12 20.86
C ASP A 192 -13.08 -4.07 19.49
N THR A 193 -11.89 -4.67 19.40
CA THR A 193 -11.10 -4.69 18.18
C THR A 193 -10.60 -6.08 17.84
N TRP A 194 -10.25 -6.27 16.58
CA TRP A 194 -9.62 -7.49 16.08
C TRP A 194 -8.12 -7.29 15.95
N ALA A 195 -7.41 -8.39 16.10
CA ALA A 195 -6.02 -8.53 15.74
C ALA A 195 -5.79 -9.82 14.94
N TRP A 196 -4.68 -9.88 14.23
CA TRP A 196 -4.21 -11.14 13.67
C TRP A 196 -2.71 -11.13 13.47
N VAL A 197 -2.13 -12.31 13.50
CA VAL A 197 -0.75 -12.58 13.08
C VAL A 197 -0.78 -13.66 12.03
N ILE A 198 0.00 -13.50 10.96
CA ILE A 198 0.18 -14.49 9.89
C ILE A 198 1.62 -14.98 9.95
N VAL A 199 1.78 -16.28 10.15
CA VAL A 199 3.07 -16.96 10.21
C VAL A 199 3.29 -17.73 8.91
N GLY A 200 4.32 -17.38 8.17
CA GLY A 200 4.71 -18.00 6.92
C GLY A 200 5.54 -19.26 7.06
N PRO A 201 6.02 -19.76 5.92
CA PRO A 201 7.16 -20.69 5.85
C PRO A 201 8.37 -20.19 6.64
N ASP A 202 9.23 -21.12 7.04
CA ASP A 202 10.41 -20.87 7.88
C ASP A 202 10.11 -20.10 9.18
N GLU A 203 8.86 -20.24 9.67
CA GLU A 203 8.36 -19.66 10.92
C GLU A 203 8.47 -18.12 10.96
N LYS A 204 8.45 -17.47 9.80
CA LYS A 204 8.55 -16.00 9.71
C LYS A 204 7.20 -15.34 9.94
N ILE A 205 7.18 -14.24 10.70
CA ILE A 205 5.99 -13.40 10.77
C ILE A 205 5.88 -12.64 9.44
N ILE A 206 4.84 -12.95 8.67
CA ILE A 206 4.52 -12.28 7.41
C ILE A 206 3.74 -11.02 7.71
N THR A 207 2.69 -11.11 8.52
CA THR A 207 1.81 -9.98 8.81
C THR A 207 1.43 -9.97 10.27
N PHE A 208 1.34 -8.79 10.87
CA PHE A 208 0.61 -8.58 12.12
C PHE A 208 -0.20 -7.30 11.97
N GLU A 209 -1.45 -7.29 12.45
CA GLU A 209 -2.27 -6.09 12.56
C GLU A 209 -3.10 -6.15 13.83
N GLN A 210 -3.36 -5.00 14.45
CA GLN A 210 -4.25 -4.86 15.61
C GLN A 210 -5.06 -3.55 15.57
N GLY A 211 -5.99 -3.41 16.52
CA GLY A 211 -6.85 -2.23 16.61
C GLY A 211 -7.82 -2.14 15.45
N ILE A 212 -8.19 -3.27 14.84
CA ILE A 212 -9.09 -3.32 13.70
C ILE A 212 -10.54 -3.27 14.18
N LYS A 213 -11.27 -2.21 13.86
CA LYS A 213 -12.70 -2.07 14.12
C LYS A 213 -13.52 -2.75 13.02
N TRP A 214 -14.60 -3.41 13.42
CA TRP A 214 -15.46 -4.17 12.51
C TRP A 214 -16.93 -3.76 12.66
N LYS A 215 -17.55 -3.26 11.58
CA LYS A 215 -18.97 -2.87 11.52
C LYS A 215 -19.57 -3.34 10.19
N GLY A 216 -20.05 -4.58 10.15
CA GLY A 216 -20.46 -5.23 8.89
C GLY A 216 -19.30 -5.47 7.90
N GLY A 217 -18.07 -5.20 8.33
CA GLY A 217 -16.84 -5.20 7.54
C GLY A 217 -15.75 -4.41 8.27
N ARG A 218 -14.49 -4.52 7.83
CA ARG A 218 -13.40 -3.67 8.36
C ARG A 218 -13.66 -2.22 7.97
N VAL A 219 -13.67 -1.35 8.98
CA VAL A 219 -13.78 0.11 8.78
C VAL A 219 -12.47 0.84 9.03
N THR A 220 -11.51 0.21 9.72
CA THR A 220 -10.17 0.74 9.94
C THR A 220 -9.35 0.74 8.66
N GLU A 221 -8.53 1.76 8.48
CA GLU A 221 -7.62 1.98 7.37
C GLU A 221 -6.71 0.77 7.15
N LYS A 222 -6.39 0.47 5.89
CA LYS A 222 -5.59 -0.69 5.47
C LYS A 222 -4.22 -0.27 4.96
N TRP A 223 -3.46 0.45 5.79
CA TRP A 223 -2.15 1.03 5.42
C TRP A 223 -1.15 0.03 4.83
N LEU A 224 -1.23 -1.24 5.24
CA LEU A 224 -0.35 -2.32 4.79
C LEU A 224 -0.86 -3.07 3.56
N HIS A 225 -1.98 -2.64 2.97
CA HIS A 225 -2.60 -3.28 1.82
C HIS A 225 -2.55 -2.34 0.63
N ASP A 226 -1.71 -2.64 -0.36
CA ASP A 226 -1.45 -1.73 -1.49
C ASP A 226 -2.71 -1.38 -2.29
N ASN A 227 -3.65 -2.32 -2.45
CA ASN A 227 -4.95 -2.05 -3.08
C ASN A 227 -5.73 -0.89 -2.42
N TRP A 228 -5.52 -0.67 -1.11
CA TRP A 228 -6.11 0.48 -0.41
C TRP A 228 -5.37 1.78 -0.75
N LEU A 229 -4.04 1.73 -0.84
CA LEU A 229 -3.22 2.89 -1.17
C LEU A 229 -3.46 3.37 -2.61
N GLU A 230 -3.71 2.45 -3.54
CA GLU A 230 -4.04 2.74 -4.94
C GLU A 230 -5.31 3.59 -5.11
N THR A 231 -6.25 3.49 -4.17
CA THR A 231 -7.52 4.26 -4.22
C THR A 231 -7.38 5.72 -3.79
N GLY A 232 -6.16 6.18 -3.46
CA GLY A 232 -5.91 7.57 -3.06
C GLY A 232 -6.33 7.91 -1.62
N ASN A 233 -6.63 6.90 -0.80
CA ASN A 233 -7.03 7.05 0.62
C ASN A 233 -5.89 7.52 1.54
N THR A 234 -4.82 8.07 0.98
CA THR A 234 -3.58 8.43 1.70
C THR A 234 -3.51 9.89 2.13
N THR A 235 -4.41 10.76 1.66
CA THR A 235 -4.52 12.14 2.16
C THR A 235 -5.82 12.79 1.68
N ASN A 236 -6.69 13.19 2.61
CA ASN A 236 -7.52 14.40 2.57
C ASN A 236 -8.47 14.41 3.77
N GLN A 237 -8.09 15.12 4.83
CA GLN A 237 -8.97 16.04 5.58
C GLN A 237 -8.09 16.76 6.62
N LEU A 238 -7.52 17.88 6.16
CA LEU A 238 -7.23 19.03 7.04
C LEU A 238 -8.55 19.68 7.44
#